data_AF-A0AAE0XSZ7-F1
#
_entry.id   AF-A0AAE0XSZ7-F1
#
_cell.length_a   1.000
_cell.length_b   1.000
_cell.length_c   1.000
_cell.angle_alpha   90.00
_cell.angle_beta   90.00
_cell.angle_gamma   90.00
#
_symmetry.space_group_name_H-M   'P 1'
#
loop_
_entity.id
_entity.type
_entity.pdbx_description
1 polymer ?
#
loop_
_entity_poly.entity_id
_entity_poly.type
_entity_poly.pdbx_seq_one_letter_code
_entity_poly.pdbx_strand_id
1 'polypeptide(L)'
;MRVSKNRGKRCMWIFLAVSWIMDVKADPMPMVVTLASMLSGYYSNIEQYRRDQANNVSAPEKHLWLQLYYTQANVPVLSPAVTVYYEQYVNNASTPSRQQILAFTQMKATQVRMTSYSILNVSKLSINREDGLKNLNLSELSNRHVCDALWEELEVDFYTSYLATPRQCIFMYFGQMVIPEGNRNLTCSGMTLIEVFVSVNESDVVSGTYQPYNLIKSESTCQEVTTPMYSRVIRTRCELVVLGFGLLTIVISSNIPV
;
A
#
# COMPACT_ATOMS: atom_id res chain seq x y z
N MET A 1 1.19 84.37 43.65
CA MET A 1 2.62 84.17 43.29
C MET A 1 2.92 82.68 43.48
N ARG A 2 2.90 81.85 42.42
CA ARG A 2 3.95 81.53 41.41
C ARG A 2 4.96 80.45 41.88
N VAL A 3 5.01 79.37 41.07
CA VAL A 3 6.12 78.41 40.80
C VAL A 3 6.35 77.30 41.85
N SER A 4 5.94 76.04 41.64
CA SER A 4 6.49 74.97 40.75
C SER A 4 7.85 74.39 41.17
N LYS A 5 7.90 73.06 41.42
CA LYS A 5 8.84 72.18 40.68
C LYS A 5 8.48 70.69 40.74
N ASN A 6 8.18 70.19 39.54
CA ASN A 6 8.16 68.79 39.11
C ASN A 6 9.52 68.10 39.26
N ARG A 7 9.51 66.80 39.59
CA ARG A 7 10.44 65.71 39.21
C ARG A 7 9.87 64.44 39.87
N GLY A 8 9.35 63.43 39.20
CA GLY A 8 9.70 62.86 37.91
C GLY A 8 10.43 61.53 38.15
N LYS A 9 9.87 60.44 37.60
CA LYS A 9 10.37 59.04 37.45
C LYS A 9 9.68 58.03 38.37
N ARG A 10 9.25 56.85 37.92
CA ARG A 10 8.93 56.29 36.60
C ARG A 10 8.25 54.95 36.94
N CYS A 11 7.17 54.63 36.24
CA CYS A 11 6.46 53.36 36.30
C CYS A 11 7.42 52.16 36.20
N MET A 12 7.21 51.14 37.04
CA MET A 12 7.66 49.78 36.76
C MET A 12 6.50 48.83 37.03
N TRP A 13 5.52 48.85 36.12
CA TRP A 13 4.55 47.77 36.00
C TRP A 13 5.28 46.61 35.32
N ILE A 14 5.59 45.57 36.09
CA ILE A 14 6.07 44.30 35.57
C ILE A 14 4.88 43.64 34.88
N PHE A 15 4.78 43.81 33.57
CA PHE A 15 3.96 42.95 32.72
C PHE A 15 4.65 41.59 32.64
N LEU A 16 4.13 40.62 33.37
CA LEU A 16 4.34 39.20 33.09
C LEU A 16 3.60 38.89 31.77
N ALA A 17 4.31 39.05 30.66
CA ALA A 17 3.90 38.47 29.39
C ALA A 17 4.08 36.95 29.50
N VAL A 18 3.00 36.25 29.86
CA VAL A 18 2.90 34.80 29.71
C VAL A 18 2.84 34.55 28.20
N SER A 19 3.98 34.25 27.60
CA SER A 19 4.05 33.72 26.25
C SER A 19 3.40 32.34 26.24
N TRP A 20 2.10 32.30 26.01
CA TRP A 20 1.45 31.13 25.43
C TRP A 20 1.99 30.99 24.02
N ILE A 21 3.11 30.28 23.88
CA ILE A 21 3.42 29.61 22.63
C ILE A 21 2.32 28.55 22.51
N MET A 22 1.24 28.91 21.83
CA MET A 22 0.35 27.91 21.28
C MET A 22 1.22 27.17 20.27
N ASP A 23 1.73 26.01 20.67
CA ASP A 23 2.08 24.96 19.71
C ASP A 23 0.79 24.72 18.93
N VAL A 24 0.68 25.39 17.78
CA VAL A 24 -0.25 25.02 16.73
C VAL A 24 0.28 23.68 16.25
N LYS A 25 -0.11 22.63 16.97
CA LYS A 25 0.06 21.25 16.54
C LYS A 25 -0.69 21.19 15.23
N ALA A 26 0.04 21.27 14.12
CA ALA A 26 -0.53 21.09 12.80
C ALA A 26 -1.33 19.79 12.88
N ASP A 27 -2.62 19.86 12.54
CA ASP A 27 -3.46 18.67 12.54
C ASP A 27 -2.72 17.61 11.71
N PRO A 28 -2.55 16.38 12.25
CA PRO A 28 -1.83 15.35 11.53
C PRO A 28 -2.48 15.19 10.17
N MET A 29 -1.65 15.27 9.13
CA MET A 29 -2.08 15.17 7.74
C MET A 29 -2.95 13.92 7.58
N PRO A 30 -4.14 14.01 6.94
CA PRO A 30 -5.02 12.87 6.82
C PRO A 30 -4.29 11.71 6.15
N MET A 31 -4.39 10.50 6.74
CA MET A 31 -3.73 9.28 6.25
C MET A 31 -3.92 9.07 4.75
N VAL A 32 -5.08 9.41 4.19
CA VAL A 32 -5.36 9.34 2.75
C VAL A 32 -4.33 10.11 1.90
N VAL A 33 -3.89 11.28 2.36
CA VAL A 33 -2.92 12.10 1.63
C VAL A 33 -1.50 11.57 1.84
N THR A 34 -1.16 11.14 3.06
CA THR A 34 0.13 10.50 3.37
C THR A 34 0.31 9.22 2.56
N LEU A 35 -0.69 8.33 2.55
CA LEU A 35 -0.68 7.10 1.77
C LEU A 35 -0.53 7.38 0.27
N ALA A 36 -1.31 8.31 -0.30
CA ALA A 36 -1.23 8.64 -1.72
C ALA A 36 0.14 9.24 -2.09
N SER A 37 0.72 10.07 -1.22
CA SER A 37 2.07 10.61 -1.37
C SER A 37 3.13 9.50 -1.33
N MET A 38 3.08 8.63 -0.32
CA MET A 38 4.05 7.56 -0.17
C MET A 38 3.93 6.50 -1.28
N LEU A 39 2.71 6.22 -1.75
CA LEU A 39 2.47 5.33 -2.88
C LEU A 39 3.01 5.90 -4.19
N SER A 40 2.98 7.22 -4.38
CA SER A 40 3.42 7.86 -5.63
C SER A 40 4.90 7.62 -5.91
N GLY A 41 5.24 7.33 -7.15
CA GLY A 41 6.61 7.05 -7.59
C GLY A 41 6.70 5.88 -8.57
N TYR A 42 7.93 5.52 -8.90
CA TYR A 42 8.27 4.39 -9.75
C TYR A 42 8.81 3.23 -8.91
N TYR A 43 8.29 2.03 -9.16
CA TYR A 43 8.68 0.80 -8.48
C TYR A 43 9.07 -0.28 -9.49
N SER A 44 10.09 -1.06 -9.16
CA SER A 44 10.56 -2.15 -10.02
C SER A 44 11.13 -3.30 -9.22
N ASN A 45 10.88 -4.53 -9.65
CA ASN A 45 11.51 -5.73 -9.09
C ASN A 45 12.68 -6.24 -9.96
N ILE A 46 13.29 -5.38 -10.78
CA ILE A 46 14.33 -5.79 -11.75
C ILE A 46 15.47 -6.61 -11.12
N GLU A 47 15.88 -6.29 -9.89
CA GLU A 47 16.91 -7.05 -9.19
C GLU A 47 16.44 -8.45 -8.78
N GLN A 48 15.19 -8.61 -8.34
CA GLN A 48 14.59 -9.92 -8.09
C GLN A 48 14.52 -10.72 -9.39
N TYR A 49 14.02 -10.11 -10.47
CA TYR A 49 13.96 -10.73 -11.79
C TYR A 49 15.34 -11.19 -12.27
N ARG A 50 16.36 -10.34 -12.20
CA ARG A 50 17.73 -10.67 -12.62
C ARG A 50 18.31 -11.84 -11.82
N ARG A 51 18.07 -11.89 -10.51
CA ARG A 51 18.47 -13.04 -9.67
C ARG A 51 17.78 -14.33 -10.08
N ASP A 52 16.48 -14.29 -10.39
CA ASP A 52 15.76 -15.46 -10.86
C ASP A 52 16.29 -15.98 -12.21
N GLN A 53 16.68 -15.08 -13.12
CA GLN A 53 17.36 -15.45 -14.36
C GLN A 53 18.72 -16.11 -14.10
N ALA A 54 19.54 -15.50 -13.25
CA ALA A 54 20.89 -15.98 -12.95
C ALA A 54 20.87 -17.36 -12.25
N ASN A 55 19.86 -17.61 -11.42
CA ASN A 55 19.68 -18.87 -10.69
C ASN A 55 18.86 -19.91 -11.45
N ASN A 56 18.43 -19.63 -12.68
CA ASN A 56 17.60 -20.50 -13.50
C ASN A 56 16.36 -21.04 -12.77
N VAL A 57 15.66 -20.15 -12.05
CA VAL A 57 14.44 -20.48 -11.30
C VAL A 57 13.38 -21.04 -12.26
N SER A 58 12.67 -22.07 -11.80
CA SER A 58 11.64 -22.75 -12.59
C SER A 58 10.51 -21.79 -12.98
N ALA A 59 9.90 -21.98 -14.16
CA ALA A 59 8.87 -21.06 -14.65
C ALA A 59 7.71 -20.76 -13.67
N PRO A 60 7.20 -21.73 -12.87
CA PRO A 60 6.15 -21.47 -11.87
C PRO A 60 6.57 -20.57 -10.71
N GLU A 61 7.88 -20.51 -10.41
CA GLU A 61 8.43 -19.76 -9.28
C GLU A 61 9.13 -18.47 -9.74
N LYS A 62 9.28 -18.29 -11.05
CA LYS A 62 10.02 -17.20 -11.66
C LYS A 62 9.19 -15.94 -11.70
N HIS A 63 9.72 -14.86 -11.14
CA HIS A 63 9.05 -13.56 -11.17
C HIS A 63 9.15 -12.95 -12.56
N LEU A 64 8.08 -12.32 -13.03
CA LEU A 64 8.13 -11.40 -14.16
C LEU A 64 8.83 -10.11 -13.75
N TRP A 65 9.41 -9.38 -14.70
CA TRP A 65 9.85 -8.02 -14.42
C TRP A 65 8.64 -7.09 -14.44
N LEU A 66 8.24 -6.61 -13.26
CA LEU A 66 7.18 -5.63 -13.07
C LEU A 66 7.75 -4.23 -12.87
N GLN A 67 7.09 -3.27 -13.48
CA GLN A 67 7.38 -1.85 -13.41
C GLN A 67 6.07 -1.12 -13.14
N LEU A 68 5.97 -0.47 -11.98
CA LEU A 68 4.74 0.21 -11.55
C LEU A 68 5.00 1.71 -11.45
N TYR A 69 4.12 2.50 -12.05
CA TYR A 69 4.13 3.95 -11.96
C TYR A 69 2.85 4.42 -11.28
N TYR A 70 3.02 5.17 -10.19
CA TYR A 70 1.93 5.82 -9.46
C TYR A 70 2.17 7.33 -9.53
N THR A 71 1.31 8.05 -10.25
CA THR A 71 1.41 9.50 -10.41
C THR A 71 0.20 10.15 -9.77
N GLN A 72 0.39 11.08 -8.82
CA GLN A 72 -0.74 11.87 -8.33
C GLN A 72 -1.44 12.56 -9.49
N ALA A 73 -2.76 12.47 -9.50
CA ALA A 73 -3.58 12.98 -10.58
C ALA A 73 -4.69 13.84 -10.00
N ASN A 74 -5.14 14.83 -10.75
CA ASN A 74 -6.38 15.55 -10.47
C ASN A 74 -7.47 15.03 -11.41
N VAL A 75 -8.46 14.33 -10.86
CA VAL A 75 -9.62 13.81 -11.59
C VAL A 75 -10.88 14.38 -10.95
N PRO A 76 -11.32 15.60 -11.36
CA PRO A 76 -12.34 16.37 -10.64
C PRO A 76 -13.66 15.64 -10.43
N VAL A 77 -14.06 14.79 -11.38
CA VAL A 77 -15.31 14.02 -11.30
C VAL A 77 -15.35 13.01 -10.14
N LEU A 78 -14.19 12.68 -9.56
CA LEU A 78 -14.06 11.79 -8.41
C LEU A 78 -13.85 12.53 -7.08
N SER A 79 -13.91 13.87 -7.08
CA SER A 79 -13.83 14.68 -5.86
C SER A 79 -14.93 14.27 -4.84
N PRO A 80 -14.63 14.17 -3.53
CA PRO A 80 -13.42 14.66 -2.85
C PRO A 80 -12.30 13.62 -2.70
N ALA A 81 -12.30 12.52 -3.46
CA ALA A 81 -11.25 11.51 -3.34
C ALA A 81 -9.88 12.05 -3.79
N VAL A 82 -8.81 11.60 -3.12
CA VAL A 82 -7.44 11.80 -3.60
C VAL A 82 -7.20 10.81 -4.72
N THR A 83 -6.71 11.26 -5.88
CA THR A 83 -6.58 10.40 -7.06
C THR A 83 -5.14 10.16 -7.48
N VAL A 84 -4.84 8.93 -7.89
CA VAL A 84 -3.54 8.52 -8.44
C VAL A 84 -3.81 7.81 -9.77
N TYR A 85 -3.08 8.21 -10.81
CA TYR A 85 -3.03 7.49 -12.06
C TYR A 85 -1.97 6.39 -11.97
N TYR A 86 -2.35 5.17 -12.36
CA TYR A 86 -1.55 3.96 -12.22
C TYR A 86 -1.25 3.34 -13.59
N GLU A 87 0.01 2.99 -13.83
CA GLU A 87 0.46 2.23 -14.99
C GLU A 87 1.31 1.02 -14.57
N GLN A 88 1.10 -0.11 -15.24
CA GLN A 88 1.87 -1.33 -15.06
C GLN A 88 2.48 -1.79 -16.37
N TYR A 89 3.80 -1.97 -16.38
CA TYR A 89 4.53 -2.61 -17.48
C TYR A 89 5.07 -3.96 -17.02
N VAL A 90 5.13 -4.89 -17.96
CA VAL A 90 5.61 -6.27 -17.74
C VAL A 90 6.72 -6.55 -18.75
N ASN A 91 7.85 -7.08 -18.27
CA ASN A 91 9.00 -7.48 -19.09
C ASN A 91 9.49 -6.39 -20.05
N ASN A 92 9.57 -5.13 -19.58
CA ASN A 92 10.03 -3.99 -20.38
C ASN A 92 9.20 -3.70 -21.64
N ALA A 93 7.91 -4.03 -21.61
CA ALA A 93 7.00 -3.67 -22.70
C ALA A 93 7.03 -2.15 -22.96
N SER A 94 6.89 -1.75 -24.23
CA SER A 94 6.80 -0.34 -24.62
C SER A 94 5.44 0.30 -24.29
N THR A 95 4.42 -0.52 -24.07
CA THR A 95 3.07 -0.10 -23.70
C THR A 95 2.65 -0.73 -22.36
N PRO A 96 1.87 -0.01 -21.55
CA PRO A 96 1.43 -0.53 -20.26
C PRO A 96 0.39 -1.65 -20.47
N SER A 97 0.55 -2.73 -19.71
CA SER A 97 -0.38 -3.85 -19.62
C SER A 97 -1.67 -3.51 -18.84
N ARG A 98 -1.61 -2.50 -17.97
CA ARG A 98 -2.74 -2.03 -17.16
C ARG A 98 -2.61 -0.53 -16.92
N GLN A 99 -3.71 0.20 -17.09
CA GLN A 99 -3.81 1.64 -16.81
C GLN A 99 -5.13 1.90 -16.06
N GLN A 100 -5.06 2.56 -14.91
CA GLN A 100 -6.22 2.78 -14.03
C GLN A 100 -6.13 4.12 -13.30
N ILE A 101 -7.27 4.58 -12.79
CA ILE A 101 -7.34 5.66 -11.79
C ILE A 101 -7.69 5.03 -10.45
N LEU A 102 -6.85 5.27 -9.45
CA LEU A 102 -7.06 4.86 -8.08
C LEU A 102 -7.58 6.06 -7.29
N ALA A 103 -8.79 5.96 -6.77
CA ALA A 103 -9.41 6.98 -5.94
C ALA A 103 -9.40 6.55 -4.48
N PHE A 104 -8.81 7.37 -3.62
CA PHE A 104 -8.64 7.10 -2.21
C PHE A 104 -9.61 7.94 -1.37
N THR A 105 -10.36 7.27 -0.50
CA THR A 105 -11.32 7.90 0.41
C THR A 105 -11.02 7.49 1.85
N GLN A 106 -10.86 8.48 2.73
CA GLN A 106 -10.65 8.23 4.15
C GLN A 106 -11.90 7.55 4.75
N MET A 107 -11.72 6.41 5.42
CA MET A 107 -12.79 5.70 6.12
C MET A 107 -12.74 5.93 7.63
N LYS A 108 -11.54 5.79 8.21
CA LYS A 108 -11.21 5.98 9.63
C LYS A 108 -9.80 6.53 9.74
N ALA A 109 -9.35 6.98 10.91
CA ALA A 109 -8.01 7.54 11.09
C ALA A 109 -6.86 6.68 10.50
N THR A 110 -6.95 5.36 10.63
CA THR A 110 -5.93 4.39 10.15
C THR A 110 -6.40 3.54 8.96
N GLN A 111 -7.52 3.90 8.31
CA GLN A 111 -8.06 3.13 7.20
C GLN A 111 -8.53 3.99 6.03
N VAL A 112 -8.11 3.61 4.83
CA VAL A 112 -8.45 4.25 3.55
C VAL A 112 -9.04 3.22 2.60
N ARG A 113 -10.13 3.56 1.92
CA ARG A 113 -10.65 2.77 0.81
C ARG A 113 -10.04 3.24 -0.50
N MET A 114 -9.57 2.31 -1.32
CA MET A 114 -9.07 2.54 -2.66
C MET A 114 -10.02 1.92 -3.68
N THR A 115 -10.68 2.78 -4.45
CA THR A 115 -11.57 2.41 -5.55
C THR A 115 -10.80 2.47 -6.86
N SER A 116 -10.79 1.38 -7.63
CA SER A 116 -10.05 1.28 -8.90
C SER A 116 -10.96 1.48 -10.09
N TYR A 117 -10.70 2.49 -10.92
CA TYR A 117 -11.44 2.78 -12.14
C TYR A 117 -10.62 2.42 -13.37
N SER A 118 -11.18 1.58 -14.24
CA SER A 118 -10.71 1.37 -15.60
C SER A 118 -11.13 2.55 -16.46
N ILE A 119 -10.23 3.02 -17.32
CA ILE A 119 -10.49 4.10 -18.27
C ILE A 119 -10.96 3.47 -19.58
N LEU A 120 -12.19 3.75 -20.01
CA LEU A 120 -12.79 3.12 -21.18
C LEU A 120 -12.12 3.56 -22.49
N ASN A 121 -11.62 4.78 -22.55
CA ASN A 121 -10.93 5.32 -23.73
C ASN A 121 -9.58 5.95 -23.36
N VAL A 122 -8.55 5.11 -23.25
CA VAL A 122 -7.21 5.55 -22.85
C VAL A 122 -6.54 6.44 -23.91
N SER A 123 -6.97 6.38 -25.17
CA SER A 123 -6.39 7.21 -26.24
C SER A 123 -6.52 8.72 -25.97
N LYS A 124 -7.53 9.14 -25.19
CA LYS A 124 -7.68 10.54 -24.76
C LYS A 124 -6.53 11.04 -23.89
N LEU A 125 -5.81 10.14 -23.23
CA LEU A 125 -4.67 10.48 -22.37
C LEU A 125 -3.34 10.58 -23.14
N SER A 126 -3.31 10.26 -24.44
CA SER A 126 -2.07 10.13 -25.22
C SER A 126 -1.44 11.45 -25.65
N ILE A 127 -2.23 12.53 -25.77
CA ILE A 127 -1.75 13.84 -26.23
C ILE A 127 -1.22 14.67 -25.05
N ASN A 128 -2.05 14.83 -24.03
CA ASN A 128 -1.66 15.41 -22.75
C ASN A 128 -2.40 14.65 -21.65
N ARG A 129 -1.65 13.86 -20.88
CA ARG A 129 -2.22 13.02 -19.82
C ARG A 129 -2.88 13.86 -18.72
N GLU A 130 -2.25 14.95 -18.30
CA GLU A 130 -2.77 15.76 -17.20
C GLU A 130 -4.10 16.41 -17.58
N ASP A 131 -4.15 17.03 -18.76
CA ASP A 131 -5.39 17.63 -19.27
C ASP A 131 -6.44 16.55 -19.57
N GLY A 132 -6.02 15.40 -20.11
CA GLY A 132 -6.89 14.26 -20.35
C GLY A 132 -7.58 13.80 -19.08
N LEU A 133 -6.82 13.62 -17.99
CA LEU A 133 -7.33 13.19 -16.69
C LEU A 133 -8.28 14.22 -16.06
N LYS A 134 -7.99 15.52 -16.17
CA LYS A 134 -8.85 16.61 -15.65
C LYS A 134 -10.20 16.67 -16.34
N ASN A 135 -10.26 16.28 -17.61
CA ASN A 135 -11.45 16.37 -18.46
C ASN A 135 -12.24 15.05 -18.57
N LEU A 136 -11.90 14.04 -17.78
CA LEU A 136 -12.64 12.77 -17.77
C LEU A 136 -14.04 12.95 -17.16
N ASN A 137 -15.02 12.34 -17.81
CA ASN A 137 -16.38 12.21 -17.29
C ASN A 137 -16.59 10.86 -16.60
N LEU A 138 -17.59 10.79 -15.70
CA LEU A 138 -17.90 9.55 -14.98
C LEU A 138 -18.29 8.40 -15.93
N SER A 139 -18.93 8.71 -17.06
CA SER A 139 -19.31 7.73 -18.09
C SER A 139 -18.10 7.09 -18.80
N GLU A 140 -16.91 7.67 -18.66
CA GLU A 140 -15.66 7.16 -19.24
C GLU A 140 -14.87 6.28 -18.27
N LEU A 141 -15.40 6.13 -17.06
CA LEU A 141 -14.83 5.36 -15.99
C LEU A 141 -15.72 4.16 -15.69
N SER A 142 -15.10 3.00 -15.53
CA SER A 142 -15.78 1.80 -15.06
C SER A 142 -15.09 1.28 -13.82
N ASN A 143 -15.85 1.07 -12.75
CA ASN A 143 -15.35 0.45 -11.54
C ASN A 143 -16.18 -0.80 -11.22
N ARG A 144 -15.54 -1.75 -10.54
CA ARG A 144 -16.20 -2.87 -9.88
C ARG A 144 -16.02 -2.69 -8.38
N HIS A 145 -17.01 -2.12 -7.71
CA HIS A 145 -16.91 -1.76 -6.28
C HIS A 145 -16.58 -2.97 -5.38
N VAL A 146 -16.98 -4.17 -5.81
CA VAL A 146 -16.66 -5.46 -5.15
C VAL A 146 -15.16 -5.82 -5.21
N CYS A 147 -14.38 -5.10 -6.01
CA CYS A 147 -12.93 -5.26 -6.19
C CYS A 147 -12.14 -4.10 -5.58
N ASP A 148 -12.78 -3.22 -4.82
CA ASP A 148 -12.08 -2.16 -4.10
C ASP A 148 -11.13 -2.76 -3.06
N ALA A 149 -10.07 -2.03 -2.71
CA ALA A 149 -9.15 -2.40 -1.65
C ALA A 149 -9.36 -1.52 -0.41
N LEU A 150 -9.05 -2.07 0.76
CA LEU A 150 -8.84 -1.33 1.99
C LEU A 150 -7.34 -1.30 2.26
N TRP A 151 -6.84 -0.11 2.55
CA TRP A 151 -5.50 0.14 3.06
C TRP A 151 -5.58 0.46 4.54
N GLU A 152 -4.70 -0.14 5.32
CA GLU A 152 -4.61 0.02 6.76
C GLU A 152 -3.17 0.38 7.14
N GLU A 153 -3.02 1.43 7.94
CA GLU A 153 -1.74 1.80 8.54
C GLU A 153 -1.54 0.95 9.79
N LEU A 154 -0.51 0.09 9.78
CA LEU A 154 -0.20 -0.77 10.93
C LEU A 154 0.85 -0.11 11.84
N GLU A 155 1.80 0.60 11.24
CA GLU A 155 2.83 1.39 11.91
C GLU A 155 3.07 2.66 11.07
N VAL A 156 3.76 3.65 11.64
CA VAL A 156 4.10 4.88 10.90
C VAL A 156 4.85 4.52 9.62
N ASP A 157 4.34 5.02 8.49
CA ASP A 157 4.88 4.76 7.15
C ASP A 157 4.87 3.28 6.70
N PHE A 158 4.06 2.44 7.36
CA PHE A 158 3.83 1.04 6.98
C PHE A 158 2.34 0.72 6.78
N TYR A 159 2.00 0.42 5.54
CA TYR A 159 0.62 0.21 5.12
C TYR A 159 0.44 -1.17 4.50
N THR A 160 -0.66 -1.84 4.81
CA THR A 160 -1.06 -3.07 4.14
C THR A 160 -2.38 -2.89 3.41
N SER A 161 -2.55 -3.55 2.27
CA SER A 161 -3.78 -3.52 1.48
C SER A 161 -4.39 -4.91 1.36
N TYR A 162 -5.71 -5.00 1.47
CA TYR A 162 -6.50 -6.21 1.22
C TYR A 162 -7.81 -5.86 0.49
N LEU A 163 -8.49 -6.87 -0.07
CA LEU A 163 -9.79 -6.64 -0.71
C LEU A 163 -10.83 -6.18 0.32
N ALA A 164 -11.58 -5.13 -0.03
CA ALA A 164 -12.64 -4.57 0.81
C ALA A 164 -13.80 -5.54 1.03
N THR A 165 -14.11 -6.34 0.01
CA THR A 165 -15.14 -7.39 0.03
C THR A 165 -14.52 -8.72 -0.40
N PRO A 166 -13.88 -9.45 0.53
CA PRO A 166 -13.22 -10.72 0.23
C PRO A 166 -14.15 -11.69 -0.50
N ARG A 167 -13.62 -12.35 -1.54
CA ARG A 167 -14.33 -13.34 -2.38
C ARG A 167 -15.53 -12.82 -3.17
N GLN A 168 -15.83 -11.52 -3.14
CA GLN A 168 -16.90 -10.93 -3.95
C GLN A 168 -16.39 -10.32 -5.26
N CYS A 169 -15.10 -10.01 -5.34
CA CYS A 169 -14.47 -9.64 -6.61
C CYS A 169 -14.34 -10.88 -7.47
N ILE A 170 -15.30 -11.11 -8.38
CA ILE A 170 -15.26 -12.22 -9.31
C ILE A 170 -15.25 -11.65 -10.73
N PHE A 171 -14.37 -12.17 -11.58
CA PHE A 171 -14.34 -11.79 -12.97
C PHE A 171 -13.74 -12.86 -13.88
N MET A 172 -13.98 -12.71 -15.18
CA MET A 172 -13.43 -13.62 -16.18
C MET A 172 -11.97 -13.26 -16.51
N TYR A 173 -11.09 -14.25 -16.40
CA TYR A 173 -9.66 -14.17 -16.73
C TYR A 173 -9.27 -15.42 -17.53
N PHE A 174 -8.80 -15.22 -18.78
CA PHE A 174 -8.55 -16.30 -19.75
C PHE A 174 -9.68 -17.34 -19.86
N GLY A 175 -10.93 -16.87 -19.89
CA GLY A 175 -12.12 -17.72 -20.02
C GLY A 175 -12.55 -18.44 -18.73
N GLN A 176 -11.84 -18.23 -17.61
CA GLN A 176 -12.18 -18.81 -16.31
C GLN A 176 -12.67 -17.71 -15.35
N MET A 177 -13.64 -18.05 -14.50
CA MET A 177 -14.09 -17.15 -13.44
C MET A 177 -13.11 -17.25 -12.27
N VAL A 178 -12.50 -16.14 -11.91
CA VAL A 178 -11.47 -16.07 -10.88
C VAL A 178 -11.82 -15.07 -9.78
N ILE A 179 -11.25 -15.32 -8.61
CA ILE A 179 -11.20 -14.41 -7.46
C ILE A 179 -9.75 -13.93 -7.35
N PRO A 180 -9.48 -12.61 -7.33
CA PRO A 180 -8.17 -12.14 -6.96
C PRO A 180 -7.94 -12.37 -5.48
N GLU A 181 -6.76 -12.85 -5.13
CA GLU A 181 -6.24 -12.96 -3.79
C GLU A 181 -4.89 -12.27 -3.74
N GLY A 182 -4.55 -11.78 -2.55
CA GLY A 182 -3.27 -11.16 -2.30
C GLY A 182 -3.39 -9.85 -1.54
N ASN A 183 -2.22 -9.28 -1.28
CA ASN A 183 -2.05 -8.09 -0.50
C ASN A 183 -0.86 -7.28 -1.03
N ARG A 184 -0.82 -6.02 -0.62
CA ARG A 184 0.32 -5.15 -0.84
C ARG A 184 0.78 -4.68 0.51
N ASN A 185 2.08 -4.70 0.75
CA ASN A 185 2.65 -3.98 1.87
C ASN A 185 3.52 -2.87 1.31
N LEU A 186 3.29 -1.66 1.77
CA LEU A 186 3.94 -0.46 1.30
C LEU A 186 4.74 0.15 2.45
N THR A 187 5.97 0.53 2.13
CA THR A 187 6.93 1.23 2.99
C THR A 187 7.52 2.41 2.22
N CYS A 188 8.36 3.21 2.87
CA CYS A 188 9.14 4.24 2.22
C CYS A 188 10.07 3.75 1.11
N SER A 189 10.67 2.56 1.27
CA SER A 189 11.69 2.04 0.36
C SER A 189 11.12 1.22 -0.79
N GLY A 190 9.87 0.77 -0.69
CA GLY A 190 9.28 -0.08 -1.70
C GLY A 190 7.95 -0.70 -1.30
N MET A 191 7.55 -1.68 -2.11
CA MET A 191 6.31 -2.41 -1.96
C MET A 191 6.55 -3.91 -2.15
N THR A 192 5.94 -4.73 -1.31
CA THR A 192 5.76 -6.15 -1.60
C THR A 192 4.37 -6.37 -2.17
N LEU A 193 4.25 -7.07 -3.29
CA LEU A 193 2.98 -7.35 -3.96
C LEU A 193 2.79 -8.87 -4.09
N ILE A 194 1.67 -9.37 -3.60
CA ILE A 194 1.15 -10.70 -3.94
C ILE A 194 -0.13 -10.45 -4.76
N GLU A 195 -0.18 -10.99 -5.98
CA GLU A 195 -1.39 -10.99 -6.82
C GLU A 195 -1.56 -12.40 -7.38
N VAL A 196 -2.62 -13.07 -6.96
CA VAL A 196 -2.99 -14.43 -7.36
C VAL A 196 -4.43 -14.40 -7.85
N PHE A 197 -4.74 -15.14 -8.89
CA PHE A 197 -6.10 -15.36 -9.37
C PHE A 197 -6.44 -16.82 -9.14
N VAL A 198 -7.38 -17.09 -8.25
CA VAL A 198 -7.84 -18.45 -7.94
C VAL A 198 -9.16 -18.75 -8.61
N SER A 199 -9.35 -19.98 -9.09
CA SER A 199 -10.60 -20.43 -9.69
C SER A 199 -11.72 -20.41 -8.66
N VAL A 200 -12.89 -19.89 -9.05
CA VAL A 200 -14.10 -19.89 -8.20
C VAL A 200 -14.54 -21.32 -7.84
N ASN A 201 -14.32 -22.27 -8.74
CA ASN A 201 -14.89 -23.62 -8.65
C ASN A 201 -13.93 -24.66 -8.03
N GLU A 202 -12.62 -24.46 -8.20
CA GLU A 202 -11.62 -25.51 -7.94
C GLU A 202 -10.56 -25.09 -6.92
N SER A 203 -10.57 -23.85 -6.43
CA SER A 203 -9.53 -23.26 -5.57
C SER A 203 -8.10 -23.30 -6.14
N ASP A 204 -7.95 -23.76 -7.38
CA ASP A 204 -6.67 -23.80 -8.08
C ASP A 204 -6.21 -22.40 -8.48
N VAL A 205 -4.89 -22.20 -8.44
CA VAL A 205 -4.27 -20.97 -8.93
C VAL A 205 -4.32 -20.99 -10.46
N VAL A 206 -5.10 -20.07 -11.03
CA VAL A 206 -5.22 -19.85 -12.48
C VAL A 206 -4.07 -19.02 -13.00
N SER A 207 -3.63 -18.02 -12.22
CA SER A 207 -2.53 -17.14 -12.59
C SER A 207 -1.94 -16.43 -11.36
N GLY A 208 -0.70 -16.00 -11.47
CA GLY A 208 0.04 -15.36 -10.39
C GLY A 208 0.79 -16.35 -9.51
N THR A 209 1.35 -15.83 -8.42
CA THR A 209 2.13 -16.63 -7.46
C THR A 209 1.95 -16.05 -6.06
N TYR A 210 1.93 -16.93 -5.06
CA TYR A 210 1.99 -16.50 -3.66
C TYR A 210 3.40 -16.05 -3.23
N GLN A 211 4.40 -16.22 -4.11
CA GLN A 211 5.71 -15.59 -3.89
C GLN A 211 5.60 -14.08 -4.13
N PRO A 212 6.01 -13.24 -3.16
CA PRO A 212 5.86 -11.79 -3.28
C PRO A 212 6.84 -11.19 -4.29
N TYR A 213 6.33 -10.31 -5.13
CA TYR A 213 7.13 -9.38 -5.89
C TYR A 213 7.72 -8.34 -4.94
N ASN A 214 9.05 -8.23 -4.90
CA ASN A 214 9.76 -7.24 -4.11
C ASN A 214 10.11 -6.04 -4.99
N LEU A 215 9.29 -5.00 -4.92
CA LEU A 215 9.38 -3.83 -5.77
C LEU A 215 10.10 -2.71 -5.03
N ILE A 216 11.27 -2.32 -5.51
CA ILE A 216 12.08 -1.23 -4.95
C ILE A 216 11.61 0.08 -5.55
N LYS A 217 11.43 1.10 -4.72
CA LYS A 217 11.09 2.45 -5.15
C LYS A 217 12.37 3.19 -5.58
N SER A 218 12.39 3.80 -6.76
CA SER A 218 13.63 4.43 -7.28
C SER A 218 14.03 5.71 -6.54
N GLU A 219 13.07 6.46 -6.00
CA GLU A 219 13.34 7.64 -5.18
C GLU A 219 12.36 7.64 -4.00
N SER A 220 12.88 7.48 -2.78
CA SER A 220 12.08 7.62 -1.55
C SER A 220 12.12 9.07 -1.07
N THR A 221 10.95 9.65 -0.86
CA THR A 221 10.79 11.02 -0.35
C THR A 221 10.60 11.04 1.17
N CYS A 222 10.54 9.88 1.83
CA CYS A 222 10.36 9.76 3.28
C CYS A 222 11.60 9.14 3.94
N GLN A 223 11.84 9.55 5.19
CA GLN A 223 12.94 9.02 6.01
C GLN A 223 12.63 7.59 6.41
N GLU A 224 13.56 6.65 6.17
CA GLU A 224 13.39 5.27 6.58
C GLU A 224 13.33 5.17 8.12
N VAL A 225 12.23 4.62 8.64
CA VAL A 225 12.20 4.12 10.02
C VAL A 225 12.97 2.80 10.01
N THR A 226 14.20 2.84 10.52
CA THR A 226 15.07 1.67 10.68
C THR A 226 14.64 0.84 11.89
N THR A 227 13.46 0.21 11.80
CA THR A 227 13.07 -0.86 12.72
C THR A 227 13.13 -2.21 12.00
N PRO A 228 13.89 -3.19 12.52
CA PRO A 228 13.98 -4.50 11.89
C PRO A 228 12.61 -5.19 11.90
N MET A 229 12.02 -5.38 10.72
CA MET A 229 10.80 -6.16 10.55
C MET A 229 11.05 -7.63 10.90
N TYR A 230 10.48 -8.07 12.03
CA TYR A 230 10.24 -9.49 12.25
C TYR A 230 9.12 -9.92 11.29
N SER A 231 9.49 -10.70 10.28
CA SER A 231 8.57 -11.48 9.47
C SER A 231 7.68 -12.35 10.36
N ARG A 232 6.48 -11.86 10.70
CA ARG A 232 5.40 -12.73 11.17
C ARG A 232 4.71 -13.30 9.94
N VAL A 233 5.29 -14.38 9.41
CA VAL A 233 4.53 -15.33 8.60
C VAL A 233 3.44 -15.90 9.51
N ILE A 234 2.22 -15.36 9.42
CA ILE A 234 1.05 -16.03 9.96
C ILE A 234 0.79 -17.24 9.06
N ARG A 235 1.41 -18.36 9.42
CA ARG A 235 1.12 -19.66 8.85
C ARG A 235 -0.14 -20.20 9.52
N THR A 236 -1.31 -19.74 9.08
CA THR A 236 -2.56 -20.41 9.42
C THR A 236 -2.70 -21.66 8.57
N ARG A 237 -2.24 -22.80 9.09
CA ARG A 237 -2.89 -24.10 8.90
C ARG A 237 -2.43 -25.05 9.99
N CYS A 238 -3.42 -25.66 10.64
CA CYS A 238 -3.35 -26.60 11.74
C CYS A 238 -2.19 -27.60 11.63
N GLU A 239 -1.31 -27.63 12.62
CA GLU A 239 -0.89 -28.89 13.21
C GLU A 239 -0.90 -28.74 14.73
N LEU A 240 -1.82 -29.47 15.32
CA LEU A 240 -2.03 -29.62 16.74
C LEU A 240 -1.10 -30.74 17.18
N VAL A 241 0.11 -30.41 17.64
CA VAL A 241 0.96 -31.35 18.39
C VAL A 241 1.40 -30.66 19.68
N VAL A 242 0.51 -30.80 20.65
CA VAL A 242 0.75 -31.00 22.09
C VAL A 242 2.12 -30.54 22.62
N LEU A 243 2.08 -29.41 23.34
CA LEU A 243 2.99 -29.12 24.45
C LEU A 243 2.91 -30.24 25.49
N GLY A 244 4.06 -30.82 25.83
CA GLY A 244 4.20 -31.76 26.95
C GLY A 244 5.59 -31.69 27.54
N PHE A 245 5.87 -30.65 28.33
CA PHE A 245 6.92 -30.70 29.34
C PHE A 245 6.50 -31.71 30.42
N GLY A 246 7.35 -32.69 30.71
CA GLY A 246 7.11 -33.64 31.80
C GLY A 246 8.22 -34.66 31.95
N LEU A 247 9.21 -34.33 32.78
CA LEU A 247 10.10 -35.29 33.44
C LEU A 247 9.30 -36.45 34.05
N LEU A 248 9.61 -37.69 33.66
CA LEU A 248 9.64 -38.82 34.59
C LEU A 248 10.48 -39.96 34.02
N THR A 249 11.55 -40.26 34.72
CA THR A 249 12.28 -41.54 34.74
C THR A 249 11.34 -42.73 34.90
N ILE A 250 11.58 -43.84 34.19
CA ILE A 250 11.58 -45.21 34.71
C ILE A 250 12.36 -46.11 33.74
N VAL A 251 13.35 -46.81 34.31
CA VAL A 251 14.08 -47.97 33.79
C VAL A 251 13.17 -49.19 33.80
N ILE A 252 13.22 -50.05 32.78
CA ILE A 252 13.02 -51.52 32.75
C ILE A 252 13.10 -51.92 31.26
N SER A 253 14.25 -52.37 30.77
CA SER A 253 14.68 -53.78 30.60
C SER A 253 13.87 -54.61 29.59
N SER A 254 14.63 -55.34 28.76
CA SER A 254 14.35 -56.69 28.21
C SER A 254 13.18 -56.86 27.24
N ASN A 255 13.44 -57.05 25.93
CA ASN A 255 13.82 -58.35 25.35
C ASN A 255 13.62 -58.33 23.82
N ILE A 256 14.68 -58.73 23.11
CA ILE A 256 14.62 -59.29 21.76
C ILE A 256 13.98 -60.68 21.87
N PRO A 257 13.11 -61.07 20.91
CA PRO A 257 13.45 -62.29 20.17
C PRO A 257 13.07 -62.26 18.68
N VAL A 258 14.04 -62.75 17.89
CA VAL A 258 13.99 -63.46 16.59
C VAL A 258 13.34 -62.77 15.40
#